data_AF-A0A8M1P7U9-F1
#
_entry.id   AF-A0A8M1P7U9-F1
#
_cell.length_a   1.000
_cell.length_b   1.000
_cell.length_c   1.000
_cell.angle_alpha   90.00
_cell.angle_beta   90.00
_cell.angle_gamma   90.00
#
_symmetry.space_group_name_H-M   'P 1'
#
loop_
_entity.id
_entity.type
_entity.pdbx_description
1 polymer ?
#
loop_
_entity_poly.entity_id
_entity_poly.type
_entity_poly.pdbx_seq_one_letter_code
_entity_poly.pdbx_strand_id
1 'polypeptide(L)'
;MMNPSCGCKGIRTCLRCETDETKHLLQKNDLIHYDFIYDPVLKSAVREEEGSTPQCFEFPGVLLWENFVSEDEERELVSRMDQDVWRESQSGRRKQDFGPKVNFKKRRVHVGSFSGLPAISRRLLVRMSDLPQLSSFKPVEQCNLDYDSLRGSAIDPHLDDSWLWGENLVTVNLLSDTVLTLSLDQGWGDMEQGEVRVAVRLPRRSLVVLYGDARHRWKHAIHRKDIHGRRVCSTFRELSAEFLPGGQQEKLGSELLDIALSFQGAPL
;
A
#
# COMPACT_ATOMS: atom_id res chain seq x y z
N MET A 1 -1.97 -30.13 -9.13
CA MET A 1 -2.99 -29.69 -10.13
C MET A 1 -3.41 -28.30 -9.70
N MET A 2 -3.20 -27.27 -10.54
CA MET A 2 -3.63 -25.90 -10.24
C MET A 2 -5.06 -25.91 -9.70
N ASN A 3 -5.31 -25.34 -8.53
CA ASN A 3 -6.65 -24.88 -8.23
C ASN A 3 -6.90 -23.71 -9.21
N PRO A 4 -7.74 -23.88 -10.27
CA PRO A 4 -7.87 -22.89 -11.34
C PRO A 4 -8.38 -21.52 -10.84
N SER A 5 -8.74 -21.42 -9.57
CA SER A 5 -9.25 -20.21 -8.91
C SER A 5 -8.18 -19.29 -8.29
N CYS A 6 -6.89 -19.65 -8.23
CA CYS A 6 -5.91 -18.82 -7.50
C CYS A 6 -5.32 -17.66 -8.35
N GLY A 7 -5.26 -16.44 -7.79
CA GLY A 7 -4.68 -15.25 -8.45
C GLY A 7 -3.13 -15.17 -8.47
N CYS A 8 -2.43 -16.14 -7.89
CA CYS A 8 -0.97 -16.18 -7.81
C CYS A 8 -0.29 -16.34 -9.19
N LYS A 9 0.79 -15.60 -9.46
CA LYS A 9 1.51 -15.61 -10.75
C LYS A 9 3.03 -15.66 -10.55
N GLY A 10 3.72 -16.46 -11.37
CA GLY A 10 5.18 -16.61 -11.28
C GLY A 10 5.64 -17.01 -9.88
N ILE A 11 6.67 -16.33 -9.37
CA ILE A 11 7.25 -16.52 -8.03
C ILE A 11 6.33 -16.08 -6.88
N ARG A 12 5.24 -15.36 -7.17
CA ARG A 12 4.34 -14.80 -6.15
C ARG A 12 3.27 -15.80 -5.77
N THR A 13 3.52 -16.53 -4.69
CA THR A 13 2.71 -17.67 -4.24
C THR A 13 1.98 -17.41 -2.93
N CYS A 14 0.89 -18.14 -2.71
CA CYS A 14 0.20 -18.26 -1.43
C CYS A 14 0.49 -19.65 -0.84
N LEU A 15 0.19 -19.87 0.45
CA LEU A 15 0.42 -21.16 1.13
C LEU A 15 -0.17 -22.34 0.35
N ARG A 16 -1.37 -22.18 -0.22
CA ARG A 16 -2.03 -23.23 -1.02
C ARG A 16 -1.33 -23.55 -2.34
N CYS A 17 -0.59 -22.60 -2.90
CA CYS A 17 0.20 -22.83 -4.10
C CYS A 17 1.53 -23.51 -3.79
N GLU A 18 2.04 -23.37 -2.56
CA GLU A 18 3.32 -23.90 -2.11
C GLU A 18 3.21 -25.38 -1.72
N THR A 19 1.99 -25.86 -1.44
CA THR A 19 1.71 -27.30 -1.29
C THR A 19 1.74 -28.07 -2.62
N ASP A 20 1.76 -27.38 -3.77
CA ASP A 20 1.94 -28.00 -5.08
C ASP A 20 3.45 -28.02 -5.40
N GLU A 21 4.05 -29.22 -5.38
CA GLU A 21 5.50 -29.43 -5.60
C GLU A 21 6.02 -28.87 -6.93
N THR A 22 5.14 -28.53 -7.86
CA THR A 22 5.49 -27.95 -9.16
C THR A 22 6.00 -26.50 -9.10
N LYS A 23 5.92 -25.83 -7.94
CA LYS A 23 6.43 -24.45 -7.78
C LYS A 23 7.82 -24.42 -7.18
N HIS A 24 8.79 -23.95 -7.97
CA HIS A 24 10.10 -23.54 -7.44
C HIS A 24 9.91 -22.29 -6.56
N LEU A 25 9.95 -22.49 -5.25
CA LEU A 25 10.22 -21.40 -4.31
C LEU A 25 11.59 -20.82 -4.63
N LEU A 26 11.71 -19.49 -4.67
CA LEU A 26 13.03 -18.86 -4.72
C LEU A 26 13.80 -19.28 -3.47
N GLN A 27 15.06 -19.67 -3.66
CA GLN A 27 16.00 -19.73 -2.56
C GLN A 27 16.04 -18.33 -1.93
N LYS A 28 15.87 -18.24 -0.61
CA LYS A 28 16.12 -16.99 0.09
C LYS A 28 17.59 -16.67 -0.15
N ASN A 29 17.86 -15.51 -0.74
CA ASN A 29 19.22 -15.01 -0.74
C ASN A 29 19.57 -14.73 0.73
N ASP A 30 20.71 -15.24 1.18
CA ASP A 30 21.30 -14.92 2.48
C ASP A 30 21.86 -13.49 2.45
N LEU A 31 20.98 -12.51 2.20
CA LEU A 31 21.33 -11.11 2.26
C LEU A 31 21.51 -10.70 3.72
N ILE A 32 22.54 -9.89 3.98
CA ILE A 32 22.65 -9.16 5.23
C ILE A 32 21.47 -8.20 5.31
N HIS A 33 20.69 -8.28 6.38
CA HIS A 33 19.57 -7.36 6.64
C HIS A 33 19.90 -6.47 7.82
N TYR A 34 19.73 -5.16 7.66
CA TYR A 34 19.75 -4.21 8.76
C TYR A 34 18.31 -3.83 9.10
N ASP A 35 17.82 -4.35 10.23
CA ASP A 35 16.44 -4.15 10.65
C ASP A 35 16.34 -3.01 11.67
N PHE A 36 15.66 -1.95 11.25
CA PHE A 36 15.31 -0.80 12.08
C PHE A 36 13.80 -0.80 12.37
N ILE A 37 13.42 -0.16 13.47
CA ILE A 37 12.04 0.16 13.81
C ILE A 37 11.85 1.66 13.63
N TYR A 38 10.76 2.07 12.99
CA TYR A 38 10.41 3.47 12.88
C TYR A 38 9.88 4.00 14.22
N ASP A 39 10.52 5.04 14.75
CA ASP A 39 10.02 5.83 15.87
C ASP A 39 9.23 7.04 15.33
N PRO A 40 7.90 7.09 15.52
CA PRO A 40 7.08 8.19 15.02
C PRO A 40 7.26 9.50 15.80
N VAL A 41 7.77 9.45 17.04
CA VAL A 41 8.04 10.64 17.86
C VAL A 41 9.33 11.30 17.39
N LEU A 42 10.38 10.50 17.20
CA LEU A 42 11.68 10.96 16.73
C LEU A 42 11.74 11.12 15.20
N LYS A 43 10.74 10.62 14.47
CA LYS A 43 10.72 10.53 13.00
C LYS A 43 12.01 9.92 12.45
N SER A 44 12.46 8.84 13.10
CA SER A 44 13.76 8.24 12.90
C SER A 44 13.66 6.72 12.84
N ALA A 45 14.59 6.08 12.15
CA ALA A 45 14.75 4.64 12.14
C ALA A 45 15.77 4.25 13.21
N VAL A 46 15.36 3.43 14.18
CA VAL A 46 16.17 3.04 15.34
C VAL A 46 16.43 1.54 15.34
N ARG A 47 17.68 1.14 15.60
CA ARG A 47 18.09 -0.25 15.75
C ARG A 47 18.95 -0.38 17.01
N GLU A 48 18.54 -1.29 17.88
CA GLU A 48 19.29 -1.69 19.07
C GLU A 48 19.79 -3.11 18.87
N GLU A 49 21.10 -3.32 19.00
CA GLU A 49 21.71 -4.64 19.03
C GLU A 49 22.43 -4.85 20.36
N GLU A 50 22.24 -6.02 20.95
CA GLU A 50 22.92 -6.38 22.20
C GLU A 50 24.44 -6.31 22.02
N GLY A 51 25.10 -5.49 22.84
CA GLY A 51 26.56 -5.31 22.81
C GLY A 51 27.08 -4.30 21.79
N SER A 52 26.21 -3.65 21.01
CA SER A 52 26.58 -2.59 20.05
C SER A 52 26.02 -1.23 20.47
N THR A 53 26.58 -0.14 19.93
CA THR A 53 26.00 1.19 20.10
C THR A 53 24.70 1.26 19.27
N PRO A 54 23.58 1.78 19.83
CA PRO A 54 22.35 1.97 19.07
C PRO A 54 22.60 2.77 17.79
N GLN A 55 22.05 2.27 16.68
CA GLN A 55 22.10 2.96 15.39
C GLN A 55 20.79 3.70 15.17
N CYS A 56 20.88 4.96 14.73
CA CYS A 56 19.72 5.79 14.46
C CYS A 56 20.00 6.71 13.28
N PHE A 57 19.02 6.91 12.40
CA PHE A 57 19.06 7.94 11.36
C PHE A 57 17.68 8.54 11.13
N GLU A 58 17.64 9.81 10.71
CA GLU A 58 16.39 10.48 10.37
C GLU A 58 15.66 9.73 9.25
N PHE A 59 14.35 9.55 9.42
CA PHE A 59 13.51 8.83 8.47
C PHE A 59 12.27 9.67 8.13
N PRO A 60 12.43 10.79 7.40
CA PRO A 60 11.30 11.62 6.99
C PRO A 60 10.44 10.89 5.95
N GLY A 61 9.23 11.41 5.72
CA GLY A 61 8.33 10.86 4.69
C GLY A 61 7.26 9.90 5.21
N VAL A 62 7.17 9.66 6.52
CA VAL A 62 6.12 8.81 7.12
C VAL A 62 5.30 9.62 8.12
N LEU A 63 3.99 9.68 7.93
CA LEU A 63 3.04 10.18 8.93
C LEU A 63 2.05 9.07 9.29
N LEU A 64 1.74 8.94 10.58
CA LEU A 64 0.84 7.92 11.11
C LEU A 64 -0.16 8.57 12.08
N TRP A 65 -1.44 8.31 11.87
CA TRP A 65 -2.52 8.69 12.80
C TRP A 65 -3.24 7.44 13.26
N GLU A 66 -3.14 7.12 14.55
CA GLU A 66 -3.89 6.04 15.16
C GLU A 66 -5.37 6.40 15.33
N ASN A 67 -6.24 5.39 15.33
CA ASN A 67 -7.70 5.56 15.45
C ASN A 67 -8.25 6.63 14.49
N PHE A 68 -7.67 6.73 13.30
CA PHE A 68 -8.13 7.63 12.25
C PHE A 68 -9.55 7.28 11.82
N VAL A 69 -9.94 6.01 11.90
CA VAL A 69 -11.35 5.58 11.85
C VAL A 69 -11.80 5.07 13.21
N SER A 70 -13.05 5.32 13.56
CA SER A 70 -13.66 4.72 14.75
C SER A 70 -13.96 3.23 14.55
N GLU A 71 -14.27 2.52 15.62
CA GLU A 71 -14.66 1.10 15.52
C GLU A 71 -15.96 0.90 14.73
N ASP A 72 -16.90 1.84 14.84
CA ASP A 72 -18.16 1.81 14.10
C ASP A 72 -17.93 2.03 12.60
N GLU A 73 -17.07 2.99 12.26
CA GLU A 73 -16.68 3.26 10.87
C GLU A 73 -15.90 2.09 10.26
N GLU A 74 -14.99 1.45 11.01
CA GLU A 74 -14.29 0.26 10.54
C GLU A 74 -15.28 -0.87 10.22
N ARG A 75 -16.27 -1.11 11.09
CA ARG A 75 -17.33 -2.11 10.84
C ARG A 75 -18.17 -1.75 9.62
N GLU A 76 -18.57 -0.48 9.47
CA GLU A 76 -19.32 0.00 8.32
C GLU A 76 -18.53 -0.17 7.02
N LEU A 77 -17.27 0.29 6.99
CA LEU A 77 -16.37 0.20 5.85
C LEU A 77 -16.21 -1.25 5.38
N VAL A 78 -15.84 -2.14 6.30
CA VAL A 78 -15.60 -3.56 5.97
C VAL A 78 -16.90 -4.24 5.55
N SER A 79 -18.02 -3.97 6.23
CA SER A 79 -19.32 -4.53 5.85
C SER A 79 -19.74 -4.11 4.44
N ARG A 80 -19.46 -2.87 4.03
CA ARG A 80 -19.71 -2.40 2.67
C ARG A 80 -18.77 -3.05 1.66
N MET A 81 -17.48 -3.15 1.95
CA MET A 81 -16.53 -3.86 1.08
C MET A 81 -16.93 -5.32 0.89
N ASP A 82 -17.45 -5.98 1.93
CA ASP A 82 -17.88 -7.38 1.86
C ASP A 82 -19.22 -7.60 1.14
N GLN A 83 -19.97 -6.55 0.84
CA GLN A 83 -21.14 -6.61 -0.06
C GLN A 83 -20.72 -6.69 -1.53
N ASP A 84 -19.49 -6.27 -1.83
CA ASP A 84 -18.91 -6.27 -3.16
C ASP A 84 -18.02 -7.50 -3.42
N VAL A 85 -17.74 -7.78 -4.70
CA VAL A 85 -16.92 -8.93 -5.10
C VAL A 85 -15.44 -8.66 -4.84
N TRP A 86 -14.85 -9.44 -3.94
CA TRP A 86 -13.39 -9.54 -3.78
C TRP A 86 -12.77 -10.39 -4.90
N ARG A 87 -11.88 -9.81 -5.70
CA ARG A 87 -11.18 -10.53 -6.77
C ARG A 87 -9.86 -11.10 -6.29
N GLU A 88 -9.53 -12.31 -6.71
CA GLU A 88 -8.27 -12.96 -6.39
C GLU A 88 -7.07 -12.16 -6.91
N SER A 89 -6.04 -12.02 -6.08
CA SER A 89 -4.81 -11.29 -6.35
C SER A 89 -3.58 -12.18 -6.10
N GLN A 90 -2.39 -11.62 -6.34
CA GLN A 90 -1.13 -12.32 -6.12
C GLN A 90 -0.84 -12.48 -4.63
N SER A 91 -0.07 -13.52 -4.30
CA SER A 91 0.44 -13.76 -2.94
C SER A 91 -0.67 -13.84 -1.89
N GLY A 92 -1.72 -14.61 -2.17
CA GLY A 92 -2.78 -14.97 -1.21
C GLY A 92 -3.85 -13.90 -0.95
N ARG A 93 -3.65 -12.68 -1.46
CA ARG A 93 -4.55 -11.55 -1.26
C ARG A 93 -5.77 -11.60 -2.17
N ARG A 94 -6.78 -10.82 -1.81
CA ARG A 94 -7.86 -10.39 -2.71
C ARG A 94 -7.85 -8.87 -2.82
N LYS A 95 -8.56 -8.33 -3.81
CA LYS A 95 -8.61 -6.89 -4.05
C LYS A 95 -9.93 -6.40 -4.64
N GLN A 96 -10.19 -5.11 -4.46
CA GLN A 96 -11.20 -4.32 -5.15
C GLN A 96 -10.52 -3.05 -5.66
N ASP A 97 -10.61 -2.79 -6.96
CA ASP A 97 -9.97 -1.62 -7.58
C ASP A 97 -11.05 -0.61 -8.01
N PHE A 98 -10.84 0.65 -7.66
CA PHE A 98 -11.64 1.79 -8.10
C PHE A 98 -10.69 2.81 -8.69
N GLY A 99 -10.64 2.96 -10.00
CA GLY A 99 -9.70 3.87 -10.65
C GLY A 99 -9.62 3.66 -12.15
N PRO A 100 -8.82 4.45 -12.87
CA PRO A 100 -8.66 4.29 -14.31
C PRO A 100 -8.05 2.94 -14.69
N LYS A 101 -8.26 2.53 -15.94
CA LYS A 101 -7.53 1.39 -16.52
C LYS A 101 -6.13 1.82 -16.94
N VAL A 102 -5.12 1.21 -16.31
CA VAL A 102 -3.71 1.55 -16.55
C VAL A 102 -2.97 0.41 -17.25
N ASN A 103 -2.17 0.76 -18.26
CA ASN A 103 -1.14 -0.10 -18.81
C ASN A 103 0.24 0.45 -18.43
N PHE A 104 0.80 -0.05 -17.32
CA PHE A 104 2.09 0.41 -16.78
C PHE A 104 3.24 0.22 -17.78
N LYS A 105 3.29 -0.91 -18.49
CA LYS A 105 4.34 -1.18 -19.48
C LYS A 105 4.35 -0.17 -20.64
N LYS A 106 3.16 0.26 -21.08
CA LYS A 106 3.00 1.23 -22.18
C LYS A 106 2.87 2.68 -21.70
N ARG A 107 2.85 2.92 -20.38
CA ARG A 107 2.53 4.21 -19.75
C ARG A 107 1.28 4.86 -20.34
N ARG A 108 0.18 4.11 -20.38
CA ARG A 108 -1.12 4.59 -20.91
C ARG A 108 -2.22 4.45 -19.88
N VAL A 109 -3.07 5.46 -19.83
CA VAL A 109 -4.23 5.54 -18.93
C VAL A 109 -5.49 5.73 -19.77
N HIS A 110 -6.54 5.00 -19.44
CA HIS A 110 -7.87 5.14 -20.02
C HIS A 110 -8.92 5.16 -18.91
N VAL A 111 -9.97 5.96 -19.05
CA VAL A 111 -11.10 5.99 -18.12
C VAL A 111 -11.72 4.59 -17.97
N GLY A 112 -11.98 3.90 -19.09
CA GLY A 112 -12.54 2.55 -19.07
C GLY A 112 -13.93 2.54 -18.44
N SER A 113 -14.16 1.64 -17.48
CA SER A 113 -15.41 1.54 -16.71
C SER A 113 -15.34 2.26 -15.35
N PHE A 114 -14.32 3.10 -15.12
CA PHE A 114 -14.20 3.86 -13.88
C PHE A 114 -15.41 4.77 -13.68
N SER A 115 -16.13 4.56 -12.58
CA SER A 115 -17.37 5.28 -12.23
C SER A 115 -17.23 6.15 -10.98
N GLY A 116 -16.01 6.29 -10.46
CA GLY A 116 -15.70 7.10 -9.29
C GLY A 116 -15.17 6.28 -8.12
N LEU A 117 -14.85 6.97 -7.02
CA LEU A 117 -14.54 6.33 -5.76
C LEU A 117 -15.83 5.82 -5.09
N PRO A 118 -15.79 4.80 -4.23
CA PRO A 118 -17.00 4.31 -3.56
C PRO A 118 -17.53 5.36 -2.57
N ALA A 119 -18.86 5.44 -2.45
CA ALA A 119 -19.54 6.44 -1.62
C ALA A 119 -19.07 6.47 -0.16
N ILE A 120 -18.76 5.30 0.41
CA ILE A 120 -18.31 5.16 1.80
C ILE A 120 -16.98 5.89 2.06
N SER A 121 -16.11 6.02 1.06
CA SER A 121 -14.82 6.69 1.19
C SER A 121 -14.91 8.21 1.28
N ARG A 122 -16.06 8.80 0.95
CA ARG A 122 -16.25 10.26 0.99
C ARG A 122 -15.95 10.84 2.37
N ARG A 123 -16.41 10.18 3.44
CA ARG A 123 -16.16 10.62 4.82
C ARG A 123 -14.67 10.57 5.17
N LEU A 124 -13.96 9.55 4.70
CA LEU A 124 -12.52 9.42 4.89
C LEU A 124 -11.78 10.57 4.20
N LEU A 125 -12.12 10.88 2.95
CA LEU A 125 -11.45 11.96 2.22
C LEU A 125 -11.71 13.35 2.81
N VAL A 126 -12.93 13.60 3.31
CA VAL A 126 -13.22 14.84 4.05
C VAL A 126 -12.32 14.94 5.29
N ARG A 127 -12.25 13.89 6.11
CA ARG A 127 -11.36 13.86 7.28
C ARG A 127 -9.89 13.98 6.92
N MET A 128 -9.45 13.37 5.82
CA MET A 128 -8.08 13.51 5.33
C MET A 128 -7.77 14.96 4.96
N SER A 129 -8.72 15.70 4.36
CA SER A 129 -8.49 17.09 3.94
C SER A 129 -8.27 18.06 5.10
N ASP A 130 -8.67 17.70 6.33
CA ASP A 130 -8.38 18.48 7.54
C ASP A 130 -6.92 18.32 8.01
N LEU A 131 -6.19 17.34 7.48
CA LEU A 131 -4.77 17.13 7.81
C LEU A 131 -3.89 18.02 6.91
N PRO A 132 -2.93 18.79 7.47
CA PRO A 132 -2.09 19.70 6.69
C PRO A 132 -1.36 19.05 5.51
N GLN A 133 -0.89 17.81 5.66
CA GLN A 133 -0.21 17.08 4.57
C GLN A 133 -1.15 16.70 3.42
N LEU A 134 -2.44 16.54 3.69
CA LEU A 134 -3.43 16.02 2.75
C LEU A 134 -4.49 17.07 2.36
N SER A 135 -4.29 18.35 2.69
CA SER A 135 -5.27 19.41 2.43
C SER A 135 -5.56 19.63 0.94
N SER A 136 -4.58 19.34 0.08
CA SER A 136 -4.72 19.38 -1.38
C SER A 136 -4.84 17.99 -2.03
N PHE A 137 -4.87 16.93 -1.24
CA PHE A 137 -4.89 15.55 -1.72
C PHE A 137 -6.20 15.24 -2.44
N LYS A 138 -6.12 14.84 -3.71
CA LYS A 138 -7.27 14.46 -4.52
C LYS A 138 -7.03 13.11 -5.19
N PRO A 139 -7.45 11.99 -4.56
CA PRO A 139 -7.21 10.69 -5.12
C PRO A 139 -8.13 10.42 -6.32
N VAL A 140 -7.59 9.72 -7.32
CA VAL A 140 -8.35 9.17 -8.46
C VAL A 140 -8.36 7.65 -8.47
N GLU A 141 -7.64 7.03 -7.54
CA GLU A 141 -7.66 5.59 -7.32
C GLU A 141 -7.88 5.29 -5.84
N GLN A 142 -8.69 4.28 -5.58
CA GLN A 142 -8.74 3.54 -4.34
C GLN A 142 -8.56 2.05 -4.64
N CYS A 143 -7.58 1.43 -3.99
CA CYS A 143 -7.37 -0.01 -4.02
C CYS A 143 -7.62 -0.58 -2.62
N ASN A 144 -8.66 -1.40 -2.48
CA ASN A 144 -8.84 -2.20 -1.27
C ASN A 144 -8.10 -3.52 -1.42
N LEU A 145 -7.32 -3.90 -0.40
CA LEU A 145 -6.64 -5.19 -0.35
C LEU A 145 -7.10 -5.96 0.88
N ASP A 146 -7.40 -7.24 0.69
CA ASP A 146 -7.77 -8.18 1.75
C ASP A 146 -6.69 -9.26 1.88
N TYR A 147 -6.12 -9.34 3.08
CA TYR A 147 -5.08 -10.26 3.47
C TYR A 147 -5.67 -11.32 4.41
N ASP A 148 -5.32 -12.57 4.14
CA ASP A 148 -5.69 -13.74 4.92
C ASP A 148 -4.42 -14.49 5.36
N SER A 149 -4.24 -14.65 6.68
CA SER A 149 -3.12 -15.39 7.28
C SER A 149 -3.13 -16.87 6.89
N LEU A 150 -4.29 -17.50 6.70
CA LEU A 150 -4.43 -18.89 6.27
C LEU A 150 -4.02 -19.10 4.81
N ARG A 151 -4.04 -18.04 4.01
CA ARG A 151 -3.46 -18.03 2.66
C ARG A 151 -2.00 -17.62 2.66
N GLY A 152 -1.49 -17.17 3.80
CA GLY A 152 -0.15 -16.62 3.93
C GLY A 152 0.03 -15.39 3.05
N SER A 153 -0.95 -14.49 3.14
CA SER A 153 -1.04 -13.31 2.29
C SER A 153 0.12 -12.34 2.55
N ALA A 154 0.63 -11.73 1.49
CA ALA A 154 1.74 -10.77 1.56
C ALA A 154 1.75 -9.86 0.32
N ILE A 155 2.51 -8.77 0.38
CA ILE A 155 2.88 -7.97 -0.80
C ILE A 155 4.39 -7.80 -0.80
N ASP A 156 5.03 -8.17 -1.91
CA ASP A 156 6.49 -8.07 -2.05
C ASP A 156 6.95 -6.61 -2.08
N PRO A 157 8.21 -6.32 -1.73
CA PRO A 157 8.80 -5.00 -1.86
C PRO A 157 8.66 -4.43 -3.28
N HIS A 158 8.03 -3.27 -3.41
CA HIS A 158 7.84 -2.57 -4.67
C HIS A 158 7.73 -1.05 -4.46
N LEU A 159 7.84 -0.31 -5.57
CA LEU A 159 7.54 1.12 -5.67
C LEU A 159 6.31 1.31 -6.55
N ASP A 160 5.54 2.35 -6.26
CA ASP A 160 4.46 2.80 -7.13
C ASP A 160 5.01 3.59 -8.33
N ASP A 161 4.37 3.42 -9.49
CA ASP A 161 4.75 4.08 -10.75
C ASP A 161 4.61 5.61 -10.66
N SER A 162 5.74 6.30 -10.46
CA SER A 162 5.79 7.76 -10.24
C SER A 162 5.43 8.60 -11.46
N TRP A 163 5.35 8.00 -12.65
CA TRP A 163 4.83 8.70 -13.84
C TRP A 163 3.32 8.91 -13.74
N LEU A 164 2.60 8.04 -13.02
CA LEU A 164 1.15 8.11 -12.88
C LEU A 164 0.72 8.65 -11.52
N TRP A 165 1.34 8.17 -10.45
CA TRP A 165 0.92 8.49 -9.09
C TRP A 165 1.71 9.67 -8.53
N GLY A 166 1.03 10.53 -7.79
CA GLY A 166 1.56 11.75 -7.18
C GLY A 166 2.16 11.55 -5.79
N GLU A 167 2.42 12.66 -5.11
CA GLU A 167 3.30 12.71 -3.94
C GLU A 167 2.85 11.82 -2.78
N ASN A 168 1.57 11.87 -2.41
CA ASN A 168 1.07 11.20 -1.23
C ASN A 168 0.52 9.81 -1.57
N LEU A 169 1.10 8.77 -0.95
CA LEU A 169 0.51 7.43 -0.92
C LEU A 169 -0.16 7.23 0.43
N VAL A 170 -1.49 7.18 0.42
CA VAL A 170 -2.31 7.24 1.64
C VAL A 170 -2.97 5.89 1.86
N THR A 171 -2.80 5.26 3.02
CA THR A 171 -3.42 3.96 3.32
C THR A 171 -4.13 3.97 4.67
N VAL A 172 -5.39 3.54 4.67
CA VAL A 172 -6.13 3.23 5.90
C VAL A 172 -5.97 1.74 6.22
N ASN A 173 -5.47 1.41 7.41
CA ASN A 173 -5.29 0.04 7.89
C ASN A 173 -6.51 -0.40 8.71
N LEU A 174 -7.09 -1.56 8.44
CA LEU A 174 -8.34 -2.04 9.06
C LEU A 174 -8.24 -3.49 9.53
N LEU A 175 -9.07 -3.84 10.51
CA LEU A 175 -9.29 -5.15 11.16
C LEU A 175 -8.14 -5.69 11.99
N SER A 176 -6.91 -5.60 11.49
CA SER A 176 -5.73 -6.17 12.15
C SER A 176 -4.56 -5.21 12.12
N ASP A 177 -3.80 -5.22 13.20
CA ASP A 177 -2.48 -4.61 13.25
C ASP A 177 -1.55 -5.32 12.24
N THR A 178 -0.54 -4.61 11.76
CA THR A 178 0.49 -5.16 10.88
C THR A 178 1.78 -4.35 10.96
N VAL A 179 2.77 -4.73 10.14
CA VAL A 179 4.00 -3.98 9.93
C VAL A 179 4.16 -3.67 8.44
N LEU A 180 4.25 -2.39 8.11
CA LEU A 180 4.71 -1.90 6.82
C LEU A 180 6.23 -1.88 6.83
N THR A 181 6.84 -2.70 5.98
CA THR A 181 8.30 -2.71 5.85
C THR A 181 8.70 -1.83 4.68
N LEU A 182 9.51 -0.82 4.96
CA LEU A 182 10.13 0.04 3.96
C LEU A 182 11.57 -0.42 3.76
N SER A 183 11.99 -0.75 2.53
CA SER A 183 13.33 -1.28 2.29
C SER A 183 14.08 -0.64 1.12
N LEU A 184 15.41 -0.67 1.23
CA LEU A 184 16.35 -0.36 0.17
C LEU A 184 17.22 -1.59 -0.10
N ASP A 185 17.31 -2.00 -1.37
CA ASP A 185 18.19 -3.09 -1.80
C ASP A 185 19.67 -2.73 -1.67
N GLN A 186 19.98 -1.43 -1.59
CA GLN A 186 21.31 -0.89 -1.43
C GLN A 186 21.49 -0.39 0.00
N GLY A 187 22.72 -0.50 0.47
CA GLY A 187 23.19 0.04 1.73
C GLY A 187 22.78 1.47 2.03
N TRP A 188 22.74 1.83 3.31
CA TRP A 188 22.43 3.18 3.80
C TRP A 188 23.52 3.69 4.75
N GLY A 189 24.08 4.87 4.47
CA GLY A 189 25.20 5.40 5.25
C GLY A 189 26.40 4.46 5.20
N ASP A 190 26.91 4.07 6.38
CA ASP A 190 28.05 3.15 6.52
C ASP A 190 27.71 1.67 6.24
N MET A 191 26.43 1.34 5.99
CA MET A 191 26.00 -0.03 5.72
C MET A 191 26.24 -0.42 4.25
N GLU A 192 27.50 -0.57 3.81
CA GLU A 192 27.84 -0.68 2.38
C GLU A 192 27.22 -1.88 1.63
N GLN A 193 26.90 -2.98 2.33
CA GLN A 193 26.35 -4.21 1.74
C GLN A 193 25.16 -4.73 2.56
N GLY A 194 24.02 -4.92 1.90
CA GLY A 194 22.82 -5.52 2.49
C GLY A 194 21.55 -4.74 2.18
N GLU A 195 20.42 -5.33 2.58
CA GLU A 195 19.11 -4.67 2.55
C GLU A 195 18.92 -3.91 3.86
N VAL A 196 18.60 -2.61 3.76
CA VAL A 196 18.20 -1.81 4.94
C VAL A 196 16.68 -1.80 5.00
N ARG A 197 16.12 -2.18 6.14
CA ARG A 197 14.68 -2.30 6.34
C ARG A 197 14.24 -1.47 7.54
N VAL A 198 13.18 -0.70 7.36
CA VAL A 198 12.54 0.09 8.41
C VAL A 198 11.12 -0.43 8.60
N ALA A 199 10.85 -0.99 9.78
CA ALA A 199 9.56 -1.52 10.17
C ALA A 199 8.68 -0.41 10.77
N VAL A 200 7.61 -0.04 10.06
CA VAL A 200 6.59 0.89 10.53
C VAL A 200 5.41 0.10 11.05
N ARG A 201 5.14 0.16 12.37
CA ARG A 201 3.98 -0.50 12.96
C ARG A 201 2.71 0.23 12.53
N LEU A 202 1.74 -0.53 12.01
CA LEU A 202 0.44 -0.01 11.62
C LEU A 202 -0.64 -0.64 12.52
N PRO A 203 -1.10 0.07 13.56
CA PRO A 203 -2.27 -0.36 14.32
C PRO A 203 -3.50 -0.45 13.41
N ARG A 204 -4.46 -1.32 13.73
CA ARG A 204 -5.78 -1.28 13.09
C ARG A 204 -6.39 0.11 13.25
N ARG A 205 -7.24 0.48 12.30
CA ARG A 205 -7.91 1.78 12.20
C ARG A 205 -6.99 2.98 12.01
N SER A 206 -5.71 2.78 11.73
CA SER A 206 -4.77 3.87 11.50
C SER A 206 -4.82 4.39 10.06
N LEU A 207 -4.37 5.63 9.87
CA LEU A 207 -4.00 6.20 8.58
C LEU A 207 -2.48 6.32 8.52
N VAL A 208 -1.87 5.80 7.46
CA VAL A 208 -0.46 6.06 7.14
C VAL A 208 -0.35 6.82 5.83
N VAL A 209 0.51 7.83 5.79
CA VAL A 209 0.88 8.56 4.59
C VAL A 209 2.36 8.38 4.37
N LEU A 210 2.72 7.84 3.21
CA LEU A 210 4.08 7.90 2.68
C LEU A 210 4.18 9.08 1.70
N TYR A 211 5.22 9.88 1.86
CA TYR A 211 5.59 10.98 0.98
C TYR A 211 7.12 11.10 0.93
N GLY A 212 7.64 11.94 0.04
CA GLY A 212 9.08 12.15 -0.13
C GLY A 212 9.84 10.84 -0.31
N ASP A 213 11.03 10.76 0.29
CA ASP A 213 11.91 9.62 0.13
C ASP A 213 11.24 8.29 0.52
N ALA A 214 10.48 8.24 1.62
CA ALA A 214 9.78 7.03 2.05
C ALA A 214 8.80 6.48 1.00
N ARG A 215 8.24 7.35 0.14
CA ARG A 215 7.33 6.96 -0.96
C ARG A 215 8.07 6.70 -2.27
N HIS A 216 9.08 7.50 -2.58
CA HIS A 216 9.74 7.52 -3.90
C HIS A 216 10.98 6.63 -4.00
N ARG A 217 11.67 6.37 -2.87
CA ARG A 217 12.94 5.65 -2.84
C ARG A 217 12.84 4.30 -2.12
N TRP A 218 12.07 4.24 -1.04
CA TRP A 218 11.93 3.03 -0.24
C TRP A 218 10.81 2.14 -0.77
N LYS A 219 11.15 0.90 -1.10
CA LYS A 219 10.15 -0.09 -1.48
C LYS A 219 9.28 -0.41 -0.28
N HIS A 220 7.97 -0.52 -0.48
CA HIS A 220 7.05 -0.89 0.61
C HIS A 220 6.53 -2.32 0.45
N ALA A 221 6.41 -3.02 1.58
CA ALA A 221 6.01 -4.42 1.65
C ALA A 221 5.17 -4.70 2.90
N ILE A 222 4.41 -5.79 2.85
CA ILE A 222 3.78 -6.43 4.02
C ILE A 222 4.18 -7.89 3.97
N HIS A 223 4.94 -8.36 4.96
CA HIS A 223 5.42 -9.73 4.98
C HIS A 223 4.37 -10.69 5.57
N ARG A 224 4.41 -11.95 5.13
CA ARG A 224 3.52 -13.02 5.62
C ARG A 224 3.52 -13.12 7.16
N LYS A 225 4.68 -12.94 7.79
CA LYS A 225 4.84 -13.03 9.25
C LYS A 225 4.07 -11.94 10.03
N ASP A 226 3.78 -10.82 9.37
CA ASP A 226 3.14 -9.65 9.96
C ASP A 226 1.62 -9.60 9.67
N ILE A 227 1.05 -10.73 9.20
CA ILE A 227 -0.38 -10.94 8.99
C ILE A 227 -0.87 -11.99 10.00
N HIS A 228 -1.48 -11.54 11.09
CA HIS A 228 -1.92 -12.40 12.21
C HIS A 228 -3.40 -12.82 12.11
N GLY A 229 -4.17 -12.17 11.24
CA GLY A 229 -5.58 -12.45 10.99
C GLY A 229 -6.02 -11.84 9.68
N ARG A 230 -7.34 -11.69 9.49
CA ARG A 230 -7.84 -10.92 8.35
C ARG A 230 -7.44 -9.46 8.52
N ARG A 231 -6.72 -8.93 7.53
CA ARG A 231 -6.36 -7.51 7.46
C ARG A 231 -6.94 -6.93 6.18
N VAL A 232 -7.65 -5.83 6.29
CA VAL A 232 -8.12 -5.07 5.12
C VAL A 232 -7.40 -3.72 5.12
N CYS A 233 -7.09 -3.19 3.95
CA CYS A 233 -6.64 -1.80 3.84
C CYS A 233 -7.23 -1.13 2.61
N SER A 234 -7.39 0.20 2.67
CA SER A 234 -7.76 1.03 1.53
C SER A 234 -6.62 1.99 1.23
N THR A 235 -5.98 1.82 0.08
CA THR A 235 -4.90 2.68 -0.40
C THR A 235 -5.44 3.64 -1.44
N PHE A 236 -5.19 4.93 -1.26
CA PHE A 236 -5.63 6.02 -2.12
C PHE A 236 -4.43 6.64 -2.83
N ARG A 237 -4.59 6.94 -4.12
CA ARG A 237 -3.54 7.56 -4.95
C ARG A 237 -4.06 8.75 -5.72
N GLU A 238 -3.33 9.86 -5.63
CA GLU A 238 -3.52 11.04 -6.46
C GLU A 238 -2.69 10.96 -7.74
N LEU A 239 -3.04 11.78 -8.72
CA LEU A 239 -2.34 11.88 -9.99
C LEU A 239 -0.98 12.59 -9.83
N SER A 240 0.00 12.18 -10.63
CA SER A 240 1.27 12.88 -10.80
C SER A 240 1.08 14.23 -11.50
N ALA A 241 2.10 15.08 -11.43
CA ALA A 241 2.10 16.39 -12.08
C ALA A 241 1.85 16.34 -13.61
N GLU A 242 2.10 15.20 -14.27
CA GLU A 242 1.82 15.03 -15.70
C GLU A 242 0.33 15.18 -16.04
N PHE A 243 -0.57 14.87 -15.10
CA PHE A 243 -2.01 14.90 -15.29
C PHE A 243 -2.71 16.07 -14.55
N LEU A 244 -1.95 16.89 -13.82
CA LEU A 244 -2.47 18.06 -13.11
C LEU A 244 -2.41 19.31 -14.00
N PRO A 245 -2.99 20.46 -13.59
CA PRO A 245 -2.94 21.70 -14.36
C PRO A 245 -1.50 22.09 -14.78
N GLY A 246 -1.30 22.35 -16.07
CA GLY A 246 0.01 22.59 -16.69
C GLY A 246 0.76 21.33 -17.14
N GLY A 247 0.24 20.14 -16.83
CA GLY A 247 0.78 18.85 -17.25
C GLY A 247 0.34 18.44 -18.66
N GLN A 248 1.08 17.52 -19.30
CA GLN A 248 0.82 17.07 -20.68
C GLN A 248 -0.52 16.32 -20.84
N GLN A 249 -1.04 15.74 -19.75
CA GLN A 249 -2.27 14.95 -19.69
C GLN A 249 -3.35 15.64 -18.86
N GLU A 250 -3.26 16.96 -18.65
CA GLU A 250 -4.19 17.75 -17.82
C GLU A 250 -5.67 17.46 -18.12
N LYS A 251 -6.03 17.36 -19.41
CA LYS A 251 -7.41 17.09 -19.83
C LYS A 251 -7.92 15.74 -19.30
N LEU A 252 -7.10 14.70 -19.42
CA LEU A 252 -7.44 13.37 -18.91
C LEU A 252 -7.45 13.36 -17.39
N GLY A 253 -6.49 14.03 -16.74
CA GLY A 253 -6.47 14.12 -15.28
C GLY A 253 -7.68 14.83 -14.70
N SER A 254 -8.14 15.91 -15.34
CA SER A 254 -9.37 16.62 -14.97
C SER A 254 -10.60 15.72 -15.09
N GLU A 255 -10.73 14.98 -16.19
CA GLU A 255 -11.82 14.00 -16.38
C GLU A 255 -11.80 12.90 -15.30
N LEU A 256 -10.62 12.37 -14.97
CA LEU A 256 -10.48 11.36 -13.93
C LEU A 256 -10.82 11.89 -12.54
N LEU A 257 -10.46 13.14 -12.23
CA LEU A 257 -10.80 13.80 -10.97
C LEU A 257 -12.31 14.03 -10.85
N ASP A 258 -12.97 14.50 -11.92
CA ASP A 258 -14.42 14.70 -11.94
C ASP A 258 -15.17 13.39 -11.69
N ILE A 259 -14.72 12.29 -12.32
CA ILE A 259 -15.28 10.94 -12.11
C ILE A 259 -15.01 10.47 -10.68
N ALA A 260 -13.75 10.52 -10.22
CA ALA A 260 -13.34 10.06 -8.90
C ALA A 260 -14.16 10.70 -7.77
N LEU A 261 -14.32 12.02 -7.84
CA LEU A 261 -14.97 12.83 -6.81
C LEU A 261 -16.50 12.88 -6.93
N SER A 262 -17.09 12.16 -7.90
CA SER A 262 -18.54 11.92 -7.95
C SER A 262 -19.01 10.97 -6.83
N PHE A 263 -18.10 10.13 -6.31
CA PHE A 263 -18.36 9.09 -5.31
C PHE A 263 -19.43 8.05 -5.72
N GLN A 264 -19.57 7.77 -7.01
CA GLN A 264 -20.53 6.81 -7.58
C GLN A 264 -19.88 5.44 -7.92
N GLY A 265 -18.69 5.19 -7.39
CA GLY A 265 -17.86 4.06 -7.73
C GLY A 265 -18.47 2.70 -7.39
N ALA A 266 -18.37 1.78 -8.35
CA ALA A 266 -18.49 0.34 -8.13
C ALA A 266 -17.12 -0.31 -8.42
N PRO A 267 -16.77 -1.42 -7.73
CA PRO A 267 -15.47 -2.05 -7.94
C PRO A 267 -15.36 -2.66 -9.35
N LEU A 268 -14.22 -2.43 -9.99
CA LEU A 268 -13.95 -2.76 -11.39
C LEU A 268 -13.49 -4.19 -11.61
#